data_AF-A0A5M9QGI4-F1
#
_entry.id   AF-A0A5M9QGI4-F1
#
_cell.length_a   1.000
_cell.length_b   1.000
_cell.length_c   1.000
_cell.angle_alpha   90.00
_cell.angle_beta   90.00
_cell.angle_gamma   90.00
#
_symmetry.space_group_name_H-M   'P 1'
#
loop_
_entity.id
_entity.type
_entity.pdbx_description
1 polymer ?
#
loop_
_entity_poly.entity_id
_entity_poly.type
_entity_poly.pdbx_seq_one_letter_code
_entity_poly.pdbx_strand_id
1 'polypeptide(L)'
;MRYVFCVMIVGCLWVYGHSLQNPLKLSIQSIDKQAKLVQLPAMDLKVGESGLVWHRFDSNYASVIAEVVVVKVDSGVAFAALQEDGVLEQRYLPSPTNAPDVGDEVYFRTLNNRAFIIAPTLESYEQVRNAYPSIEFLNSDLMVAYLFDIGSFDPKPAFLNKVCRIYNVGLLFVIATQSLNVLDCQSLVVLEKHAFSTSELESGSTIAPFFSRVQYASSGSLDAALLKKHSKQYFRYYDALVAQGKAFLQSP
;
A
#
# COMPACT_ATOMS: atom_id res chain seq x y z
N MET A 1 -59.41 -11.79 19.01
CA MET A 1 -58.36 -12.30 18.11
C MET A 1 -57.63 -11.10 17.50
N ARG A 2 -56.44 -10.75 18.02
CA ARG A 2 -55.63 -9.63 17.51
C ARG A 2 -54.47 -10.21 16.73
N TYR A 3 -54.50 -10.02 15.41
CA TYR A 3 -53.41 -10.38 14.50
C TYR A 3 -52.25 -9.41 14.71
N VAL A 4 -51.10 -9.92 15.16
CA VAL A 4 -49.84 -9.18 15.18
C VAL A 4 -49.20 -9.37 13.81
N PHE A 5 -49.20 -8.32 13.00
CA PHE A 5 -48.52 -8.27 11.71
C PHE A 5 -47.03 -8.08 11.98
N CYS A 6 -46.25 -9.15 11.83
CA CYS A 6 -44.80 -9.10 11.95
C CYS A 6 -44.24 -8.61 10.61
N VAL A 7 -43.94 -7.32 10.52
CA VAL A 7 -43.24 -6.72 9.38
C VAL A 7 -41.77 -7.11 9.49
N MET A 8 -41.34 -8.12 8.73
CA MET A 8 -39.93 -8.38 8.48
C MET A 8 -39.36 -7.22 7.66
N ILE A 9 -38.66 -6.31 8.32
CA ILE A 9 -37.74 -5.39 7.66
C ILE A 9 -36.56 -6.24 7.20
N VAL A 10 -36.59 -6.67 5.93
CA VAL A 10 -35.40 -7.18 5.23
C VAL A 10 -34.49 -5.98 5.04
N GLY A 11 -33.69 -5.69 6.06
CA GLY A 11 -32.57 -4.77 5.97
C GLY A 11 -31.60 -5.37 4.96
N CYS A 12 -31.57 -4.79 3.76
CA CYS A 12 -30.52 -5.05 2.78
C CYS A 12 -29.21 -4.54 3.40
N LEU A 13 -28.52 -5.42 4.12
CA LEU A 13 -27.14 -5.20 4.50
C LEU A 13 -26.35 -5.21 3.20
N TRP A 14 -26.07 -4.01 2.69
CA TRP A 14 -25.03 -3.82 1.69
C TRP A 14 -23.73 -4.25 2.36
N VAL A 15 -23.38 -5.51 2.22
CA VAL A 15 -22.02 -5.98 2.43
C VAL A 15 -21.22 -5.36 1.28
N TYR A 16 -20.79 -4.11 1.46
CA TYR A 16 -19.69 -3.56 0.68
C TYR A 16 -18.47 -4.39 1.05
N GLY A 17 -18.29 -5.53 0.38
CA GLY A 17 -16.99 -6.19 0.36
C GLY A 17 -15.99 -5.14 -0.11
N HIS A 18 -14.96 -4.88 0.71
CA HIS A 18 -13.91 -3.93 0.33
C HIS A 18 -13.29 -4.41 -0.97
N SER A 19 -13.60 -3.75 -2.09
CA SER A 19 -13.22 -4.17 -3.45
C SER A 19 -11.71 -4.49 -3.55
N LEU A 20 -10.89 -3.72 -2.84
CA LEU A 20 -9.44 -3.87 -2.78
C LEU A 20 -8.94 -5.18 -2.16
N GLN A 21 -9.75 -5.92 -1.40
CA GLN A 21 -9.34 -7.17 -0.76
C GLN A 21 -9.59 -8.41 -1.61
N ASN A 22 -10.40 -8.29 -2.67
CA ASN A 22 -10.73 -9.42 -3.54
C ASN A 22 -9.59 -9.63 -4.54
N PRO A 23 -8.85 -10.76 -4.48
CA PRO A 23 -7.78 -11.03 -5.44
C PRO A 23 -8.33 -11.07 -6.87
N LEU A 24 -7.64 -10.42 -7.80
CA LEU A 24 -7.98 -10.45 -9.22
C LEU A 24 -6.87 -11.15 -9.99
N LYS A 25 -7.27 -12.09 -10.82
CA LYS A 25 -6.37 -12.87 -11.67
C LYS A 25 -6.76 -12.64 -13.12
N LEU A 26 -5.89 -12.01 -13.89
CA LEU A 26 -6.17 -11.57 -15.25
C LEU A 26 -5.05 -12.00 -16.20
N SER A 27 -5.39 -12.46 -17.40
CA SER A 27 -4.38 -12.82 -18.40
C SER A 27 -3.95 -11.62 -19.24
N ILE A 28 -2.65 -11.51 -19.52
CA ILE A 28 -2.08 -10.50 -20.44
C ILE A 28 -2.65 -10.73 -21.84
N GLN A 29 -3.31 -9.71 -22.38
CA GLN A 29 -3.92 -9.75 -23.71
C GLN A 29 -2.96 -9.31 -24.81
N SER A 30 -2.11 -8.32 -24.51
CA SER A 30 -1.08 -7.84 -25.44
C SER A 30 0.05 -7.14 -24.66
N ILE A 31 1.22 -7.02 -25.31
CA ILE A 31 2.41 -6.39 -24.75
C ILE A 31 3.00 -5.41 -25.76
N ASP A 32 3.19 -4.17 -25.34
CA ASP A 32 4.05 -3.20 -26.01
C ASP A 32 5.45 -3.29 -25.40
N LYS A 33 6.37 -3.95 -26.12
CA LYS A 33 7.75 -4.16 -25.67
C LYS A 33 8.57 -2.87 -25.64
N GLN A 34 8.25 -1.88 -26.48
CA GLN A 34 8.98 -0.62 -26.52
C GLN A 34 8.58 0.27 -25.35
N ALA A 35 7.28 0.38 -25.10
CA ALA A 35 6.75 1.15 -23.98
C ALA A 35 6.82 0.40 -22.63
N LYS A 36 7.17 -0.90 -22.64
CA LYS A 36 7.12 -1.80 -21.47
C LYS A 36 5.74 -1.83 -20.81
N LEU A 37 4.68 -1.84 -21.63
CA LEU A 37 3.29 -1.85 -21.17
C LEU A 37 2.62 -3.18 -21.50
N VAL A 38 1.82 -3.68 -20.57
CA VAL A 38 0.93 -4.83 -20.77
C VAL A 38 -0.52 -4.36 -20.76
N GLN A 39 -1.36 -5.00 -21.55
CA GLN A 39 -2.80 -4.74 -21.60
C GLN A 39 -3.59 -5.89 -20.98
N LEU A 40 -4.55 -5.53 -20.14
CA LEU A 40 -5.37 -6.43 -19.34
C LEU A 40 -6.84 -5.97 -19.41
N PRO A 41 -7.82 -6.87 -19.24
CA PRO A 41 -9.19 -6.44 -19.00
C PRO A 41 -9.24 -5.56 -17.72
N ALA A 42 -9.88 -4.40 -17.79
CA ALA A 42 -9.83 -3.43 -16.69
C ALA A 42 -10.56 -3.93 -15.43
N MET A 43 -11.69 -4.62 -15.59
CA MET A 43 -12.55 -5.00 -14.46
C MET A 43 -12.83 -3.78 -13.56
N ASP A 44 -12.54 -3.87 -12.27
CA ASP A 44 -12.59 -2.78 -11.28
C ASP A 44 -11.18 -2.31 -10.85
N LEU A 45 -10.14 -2.56 -11.66
CA LEU A 45 -8.78 -2.08 -11.39
C LEU A 45 -8.72 -0.55 -11.38
N LYS A 46 -7.97 -0.02 -10.42
CA LYS A 46 -7.67 1.41 -10.31
C LYS A 46 -6.25 1.70 -10.77
N VAL A 47 -6.04 2.92 -11.28
CA VAL A 47 -4.69 3.44 -11.55
C VAL A 47 -3.90 3.44 -10.23
N GLY A 48 -2.68 2.91 -10.28
CA GLY A 48 -1.80 2.74 -9.13
C GLY A 48 -1.80 1.34 -8.52
N GLU A 49 -2.74 0.45 -8.86
CA GLU A 49 -2.70 -0.92 -8.34
C GLU A 49 -1.48 -1.68 -8.86
N SER A 50 -0.76 -2.33 -7.95
CA SER A 50 0.36 -3.22 -8.26
C SER A 50 -0.10 -4.67 -8.41
N GLY A 51 0.54 -5.39 -9.33
CA GLY A 51 0.24 -6.79 -9.63
C GLY A 51 1.50 -7.60 -9.88
N LEU A 52 1.47 -8.87 -9.51
CA LEU A 52 2.56 -9.82 -9.74
C LEU A 52 2.29 -10.60 -11.03
N VAL A 53 3.26 -10.64 -11.94
CA VAL A 53 3.18 -11.39 -13.19
C VAL A 53 3.67 -12.81 -12.96
N TRP A 54 2.77 -13.76 -13.14
CA TRP A 54 3.01 -15.19 -13.05
C TRP A 54 3.17 -15.80 -14.43
N HIS A 55 4.31 -16.46 -14.62
CA HIS A 55 4.57 -17.31 -15.77
C HIS A 55 4.38 -18.77 -15.37
N ARG A 56 3.63 -19.51 -16.19
CA ARG A 56 3.44 -20.94 -16.04
C ARG A 56 4.33 -21.68 -17.03
N PHE A 57 5.28 -22.45 -16.52
CA PHE A 57 6.20 -23.23 -17.35
C PHE A 57 5.59 -24.56 -17.77
N ASP A 58 4.79 -25.17 -16.88
CA ASP A 58 4.02 -26.38 -17.15
C ASP A 58 2.80 -26.49 -16.20
N SER A 59 2.10 -27.64 -16.19
CA SER A 59 0.92 -27.84 -15.34
C SER A 59 1.20 -27.73 -13.83
N ASN A 60 2.44 -27.97 -13.41
CA ASN A 60 2.85 -28.09 -12.01
C ASN A 60 3.74 -26.92 -11.55
N TYR A 61 4.39 -26.20 -12.47
CA TYR A 61 5.37 -25.17 -12.16
C TYR A 61 4.96 -23.80 -12.70
N ALA A 62 4.90 -22.82 -11.79
CA ALA A 62 4.69 -21.42 -12.09
C ALA A 62 5.54 -20.55 -11.15
N SER A 63 5.98 -19.39 -11.63
CA SER A 63 6.78 -18.45 -10.84
C SER A 63 6.42 -17.01 -11.14
N VAL A 64 6.66 -16.13 -10.18
CA VAL A 64 6.55 -14.68 -10.36
C VAL A 64 7.78 -14.19 -11.10
N ILE A 65 7.59 -13.64 -12.30
CA ILE A 65 8.69 -13.22 -13.18
C ILE A 65 8.81 -11.70 -13.34
N ALA A 66 7.78 -10.95 -12.98
CA ALA A 66 7.78 -9.49 -13.01
C ALA A 66 6.71 -8.92 -12.08
N GLU A 67 6.72 -7.60 -11.93
CA GLU A 67 5.66 -6.80 -11.30
C GLU A 67 5.20 -5.73 -12.29
N VAL A 68 3.93 -5.38 -12.21
CA VAL A 68 3.33 -4.29 -12.99
C VAL A 68 2.63 -3.30 -12.07
N VAL A 69 2.48 -2.06 -12.54
CA VAL A 69 1.62 -1.05 -11.91
C VAL A 69 0.66 -0.51 -12.97
N VAL A 70 -0.64 -0.47 -12.66
CA VAL A 70 -1.64 0.10 -13.56
C VAL A 70 -1.38 1.60 -13.71
N VAL A 71 -1.08 2.05 -14.93
CA VAL A 71 -0.79 3.47 -15.23
C VAL A 71 -1.95 4.17 -15.93
N LYS A 72 -2.85 3.42 -16.57
CA LYS A 72 -4.02 3.95 -17.26
C LYS A 72 -5.12 2.91 -17.31
N VAL A 73 -6.38 3.35 -17.18
CA VAL A 73 -7.56 2.56 -17.50
C VAL A 73 -8.38 3.34 -18.51
N ASP A 74 -8.70 2.72 -19.63
CA ASP A 74 -9.41 3.34 -20.73
C ASP A 74 -10.27 2.32 -21.46
N SER A 75 -11.55 2.64 -21.64
CA SER A 75 -12.47 1.87 -22.49
C SER A 75 -12.52 0.36 -22.16
N GLY A 76 -12.47 0.00 -20.87
CA GLY A 76 -12.50 -1.40 -20.42
C GLY A 76 -11.15 -2.12 -20.47
N VAL A 77 -10.07 -1.43 -20.83
CA VAL A 77 -8.70 -1.95 -20.87
C VAL A 77 -7.84 -1.24 -19.81
N ALA A 78 -7.12 -2.01 -19.00
CA ALA A 78 -6.08 -1.52 -18.11
C ALA A 78 -4.72 -1.66 -18.80
N PHE A 79 -3.95 -0.57 -18.80
CA PHE A 79 -2.56 -0.51 -19.24
C PHE A 79 -1.69 -0.51 -17.99
N ALA A 80 -0.85 -1.52 -17.83
CA ALA A 80 0.04 -1.65 -16.69
C ALA A 80 1.51 -1.63 -17.13
N ALA A 81 2.32 -0.83 -16.46
CA ALA A 81 3.74 -0.67 -16.75
C ALA A 81 4.56 -1.70 -15.98
N LEU A 82 5.43 -2.42 -16.70
CA LEU A 82 6.40 -3.34 -16.10
C LEU A 82 7.39 -2.56 -15.24
N GLN A 83 7.60 -3.04 -14.01
CA GLN A 83 8.55 -2.44 -13.07
C GLN A 83 9.94 -3.03 -13.29
N GLU A 84 10.97 -2.17 -13.32
CA GLU A 84 12.37 -2.59 -13.54
C GLU A 84 12.94 -3.35 -12.34
N ASP A 85 12.50 -3.02 -11.12
CA ASP A 85 12.99 -3.59 -9.85
C ASP A 85 12.05 -4.69 -9.27
N GLY A 86 11.22 -5.30 -10.13
CA GLY A 86 9.91 -5.82 -9.74
C GLY A 86 9.80 -7.25 -9.22
N VAL A 87 10.86 -8.06 -9.24
CA VAL A 87 10.76 -9.42 -8.69
C VAL A 87 11.03 -9.39 -7.20
N LEU A 88 10.41 -10.28 -6.43
CA LEU A 88 10.73 -10.53 -5.02
C LEU A 88 12.22 -10.91 -4.89
N GLU A 89 13.11 -9.91 -4.93
CA GLU A 89 14.55 -10.12 -4.99
C GLU A 89 14.99 -10.79 -3.70
N GLN A 90 15.36 -12.06 -3.83
CA GLN A 90 15.99 -12.81 -2.76
C GLN A 90 17.45 -12.98 -3.14
N ARG A 91 18.35 -12.39 -2.35
CA ARG A 91 19.80 -12.45 -2.55
C ARG A 91 20.32 -13.88 -2.79
N TYR A 92 19.64 -14.87 -2.23
CA TYR A 92 20.06 -16.27 -2.25
C TYR A 92 19.30 -17.13 -3.27
N LEU A 93 18.31 -16.58 -3.97
CA LEU A 93 17.61 -17.30 -5.05
C LEU A 93 17.96 -16.70 -6.42
N PRO A 94 18.03 -17.53 -7.47
CA PRO A 94 18.16 -17.03 -8.82
C PRO A 94 16.93 -16.20 -9.20
N SER A 95 17.16 -15.02 -9.77
CA SER A 95 16.10 -14.23 -10.38
C SER A 95 15.65 -14.90 -11.69
N PRO A 96 14.33 -14.97 -11.97
CA PRO A 96 13.84 -15.42 -13.27
C PRO A 96 14.38 -14.54 -14.39
N THR A 97 14.82 -15.17 -15.49
CA THR A 97 15.32 -14.46 -16.68
C THR A 97 14.26 -14.31 -17.77
N ASN A 98 13.09 -14.90 -17.58
CA ASN A 98 12.01 -14.89 -18.56
C ASN A 98 11.32 -13.52 -18.56
N ALA A 99 11.18 -12.93 -19.75
CA ALA A 99 10.37 -11.75 -19.92
C ALA A 99 8.87 -12.14 -19.97
N PRO A 100 7.96 -11.29 -19.47
CA PRO A 100 6.52 -11.50 -19.61
C PRO A 100 6.07 -11.67 -21.06
N ASP A 101 5.10 -12.56 -21.27
CA ASP A 101 4.51 -12.85 -22.58
C ASP A 101 2.96 -12.89 -22.55
N VAL A 102 2.34 -12.84 -23.73
CA VAL A 102 0.88 -12.95 -23.87
C VAL A 102 0.41 -14.29 -23.30
N GLY A 103 -0.66 -14.23 -22.49
CA GLY A 103 -1.19 -15.40 -21.78
C GLY A 103 -0.63 -15.60 -20.37
N ASP A 104 0.47 -14.96 -20.00
CA ASP A 104 0.90 -14.89 -18.60
C ASP A 104 -0.19 -14.23 -17.74
N GLU A 105 -0.22 -14.57 -16.46
CA GLU A 105 -1.29 -14.18 -15.56
C GLU A 105 -0.80 -13.09 -14.60
N VAL A 106 -1.54 -11.99 -14.47
CA VAL A 106 -1.25 -10.93 -13.51
C VAL A 106 -2.21 -11.06 -12.33
N TYR A 107 -1.63 -11.16 -11.14
CA TYR A 107 -2.34 -11.33 -9.88
C TYR A 107 -2.28 -10.01 -9.11
N PHE A 108 -3.43 -9.33 -9.01
CA PHE A 108 -3.59 -8.12 -8.22
C PHE A 108 -4.18 -8.44 -6.85
N ARG A 109 -3.96 -7.54 -5.90
CA ARG A 109 -4.58 -7.55 -4.55
C ARG A 109 -4.26 -8.78 -3.70
N THR A 110 -3.34 -9.65 -4.13
CA THR A 110 -2.97 -10.88 -3.40
C THR A 110 -2.37 -10.59 -2.02
N LEU A 111 -1.79 -9.40 -1.83
CA LEU A 111 -1.21 -8.96 -0.56
C LEU A 111 -2.11 -7.99 0.23
N ASN A 112 -3.31 -7.66 -0.28
CA ASN A 112 -4.17 -6.60 0.30
C ASN A 112 -4.91 -7.03 1.56
N ASN A 113 -4.75 -8.29 1.98
CA ASN A 113 -5.13 -8.74 3.31
C ASN A 113 -4.16 -8.27 4.41
N ARG A 114 -3.00 -7.70 4.04
CA ARG A 114 -1.99 -7.17 4.96
C ARG A 114 -1.74 -5.69 4.71
N ALA A 115 -1.63 -4.93 5.80
CA ALA A 115 -1.39 -3.50 5.73
C ALA A 115 -0.47 -2.99 6.84
N PHE A 116 0.12 -1.82 6.61
CA PHE A 116 0.69 -0.97 7.65
C PHE A 116 -0.20 0.26 7.87
N ILE A 117 -0.13 0.84 9.08
CA ILE A 117 -0.77 2.12 9.42
C ILE A 117 0.33 3.13 9.79
N ILE A 118 0.28 4.28 9.15
CA ILE A 118 0.98 5.50 9.54
C ILE A 118 -0.05 6.43 10.17
N ALA A 119 0.05 6.61 11.48
CA ALA A 119 -0.88 7.39 12.29
C ALA A 119 -0.10 8.35 13.23
N PRO A 120 -0.67 9.51 13.60
CA PRO A 120 0.00 10.46 14.48
C PRO A 120 -0.03 10.05 15.97
N THR A 121 -0.98 9.21 16.39
CA THR A 121 -1.20 8.85 17.80
C THR A 121 -1.62 7.38 17.96
N LEU A 122 -1.53 6.84 19.19
CA LEU A 122 -2.07 5.51 19.49
C LEU A 122 -3.57 5.42 19.22
N GLU A 123 -4.33 6.44 19.64
CA GLU A 123 -5.78 6.47 19.50
C GLU A 123 -6.21 6.41 18.03
N SER A 124 -5.61 7.24 17.17
CA SER A 124 -5.90 7.25 15.74
C SER A 124 -5.46 5.96 15.04
N TYR A 125 -4.33 5.37 15.46
CA TYR A 125 -3.90 4.05 15.00
C TYR A 125 -4.93 2.96 15.33
N GLU A 126 -5.40 2.92 16.58
CA GLU A 126 -6.38 1.96 17.07
C GLU A 126 -7.75 2.13 16.42
N GLN A 127 -8.18 3.38 16.20
CA GLN A 127 -9.41 3.68 15.48
C GLN A 127 -9.39 3.10 14.07
N VAL A 128 -8.30 3.28 13.31
CA VAL A 128 -8.16 2.69 11.97
C VAL A 128 -8.10 1.16 12.07
N ARG A 129 -7.28 0.60 12.97
CA ARG A 129 -7.15 -0.85 13.11
C ARG A 129 -8.50 -1.52 13.37
N ASN A 130 -9.32 -0.94 14.25
CA ASN A 130 -10.61 -1.49 14.62
C ASN A 130 -11.68 -1.31 13.52
N ALA A 131 -11.54 -0.31 12.66
CA ALA A 131 -12.48 -0.06 11.55
C ALA A 131 -12.33 -1.06 10.38
N TYR A 132 -11.18 -1.74 10.26
CA TYR A 132 -10.89 -2.67 9.15
C TYR A 132 -10.50 -4.07 9.67
N PRO A 133 -11.43 -4.81 10.31
CA PRO A 133 -11.13 -6.08 10.98
C PRO A 133 -10.72 -7.23 10.03
N SER A 134 -10.98 -7.10 8.72
CA SER A 134 -10.56 -8.07 7.71
C SER A 134 -9.11 -7.90 7.25
N ILE A 135 -8.41 -6.85 7.70
CA ILE A 135 -7.01 -6.57 7.37
C ILE A 135 -6.12 -6.99 8.54
N GLU A 136 -5.10 -7.79 8.24
CA GLU A 136 -3.98 -8.04 9.16
C GLU A 136 -3.06 -6.82 9.16
N PHE A 137 -3.22 -5.95 10.17
CA PHE A 137 -2.32 -4.82 10.36
C PHE A 137 -1.04 -5.26 11.06
N LEU A 138 0.07 -5.15 10.33
CA LEU A 138 1.39 -5.33 10.91
C LEU A 138 1.75 -4.15 11.80
N ASN A 139 2.55 -4.42 12.82
CA ASN A 139 2.85 -3.43 13.83
C ASN A 139 3.75 -2.29 13.28
N SER A 140 3.42 -1.04 13.59
CA SER A 140 4.23 0.13 13.20
C SER A 140 5.65 0.09 13.77
N ASP A 141 5.87 -0.59 14.89
CA ASP A 141 7.20 -0.85 15.47
C ASP A 141 8.15 -1.51 14.46
N LEU A 142 7.64 -2.37 13.56
CA LEU A 142 8.44 -3.03 12.52
C LEU A 142 8.98 -2.02 11.51
N MET A 143 8.13 -1.07 11.08
CA MET A 143 8.55 0.01 10.20
C MET A 143 9.57 0.92 10.90
N VAL A 144 9.30 1.31 12.13
CA VAL A 144 10.18 2.19 12.90
C VAL A 144 11.54 1.54 13.19
N ALA A 145 11.56 0.27 13.58
CA ALA A 145 12.80 -0.47 13.81
C ALA A 145 13.65 -0.52 12.54
N TYR A 146 13.05 -0.87 11.41
CA TYR A 146 13.78 -0.91 10.13
C TYR A 146 14.25 0.49 9.68
N LEU A 147 13.43 1.52 9.90
CA LEU A 147 13.76 2.91 9.56
C LEU A 147 15.01 3.38 10.32
N PHE A 148 15.11 3.01 11.59
CA PHE A 148 16.26 3.36 12.43
C PHE A 148 17.47 2.48 12.21
N ASP A 149 17.28 1.20 11.87
CA ASP A 149 18.38 0.29 11.49
C ASP A 149 19.17 0.82 10.29
N ILE A 150 18.47 1.42 9.31
CA ILE A 150 19.11 2.08 8.16
C ILE A 150 19.59 3.51 8.45
N GLY A 151 19.57 3.94 9.73
CA GLY A 151 20.03 5.27 10.15
C GLY A 151 19.17 6.45 9.70
N SER A 152 17.93 6.22 9.27
CA SER A 152 17.00 7.27 8.84
C SER A 152 16.02 7.65 9.95
N PHE A 153 15.41 8.83 9.85
CA PHE A 153 14.33 9.25 10.75
C PHE A 153 13.03 9.55 10.00
N ASP A 154 13.11 10.12 8.79
CA ASP A 154 11.95 10.44 7.98
C ASP A 154 11.65 9.30 6.99
N PRO A 155 10.43 8.75 6.97
CA PRO A 155 10.08 7.66 6.07
C PRO A 155 9.89 8.18 4.64
N LYS A 156 10.92 7.99 3.81
CA LYS A 156 10.92 8.32 2.37
C LYS A 156 10.18 7.25 1.54
N PRO A 157 9.72 7.57 0.32
CA PRO A 157 9.11 6.60 -0.59
C PRO A 157 9.95 5.32 -0.80
N ALA A 158 11.26 5.45 -0.95
CA ALA A 158 12.16 4.30 -1.11
C ALA A 158 12.16 3.38 0.13
N PHE A 159 12.10 3.97 1.34
CA PHE A 159 11.96 3.21 2.58
C PHE A 159 10.60 2.50 2.63
N LEU A 160 9.51 3.21 2.31
CA LEU A 160 8.15 2.65 2.33
C LEU A 160 8.03 1.47 1.35
N ASN A 161 8.46 1.65 0.10
CA ASN A 161 8.46 0.56 -0.87
C ASN A 161 9.28 -0.64 -0.36
N LYS A 162 10.47 -0.39 0.20
CA LYS A 162 11.33 -1.46 0.71
C LYS A 162 10.68 -2.23 1.87
N VAL A 163 10.09 -1.53 2.84
CA VAL A 163 9.47 -2.18 4.00
C VAL A 163 8.19 -2.93 3.59
N CYS A 164 7.41 -2.39 2.65
CA CYS A 164 6.26 -3.10 2.06
C CYS A 164 6.68 -4.44 1.42
N ARG A 165 7.80 -4.46 0.69
CA ARG A 165 8.34 -5.68 0.08
C ARG A 165 8.85 -6.68 1.11
N ILE A 166 9.62 -6.23 2.11
CA ILE A 166 10.18 -7.12 3.16
C ILE A 166 9.07 -7.85 3.91
N TYR A 167 7.97 -7.17 4.21
CA TYR A 167 6.87 -7.73 5.00
C TYR A 167 5.69 -8.26 4.16
N ASN A 168 5.81 -8.28 2.82
CA ASN A 168 4.75 -8.71 1.90
C ASN A 168 3.40 -8.03 2.18
N VAL A 169 3.42 -6.70 2.26
CA VAL A 169 2.26 -5.86 2.55
C VAL A 169 1.72 -5.26 1.26
N GLY A 170 0.40 -5.36 1.04
CA GLY A 170 -0.27 -4.83 -0.16
C GLY A 170 -0.78 -3.40 0.00
N LEU A 171 -1.19 -3.01 1.20
CA LEU A 171 -1.79 -1.69 1.46
C LEU A 171 -1.02 -0.87 2.50
N LEU A 172 -1.03 0.44 2.33
CA LEU A 172 -0.49 1.40 3.31
C LEU A 172 -1.59 2.41 3.67
N PHE A 173 -1.98 2.43 4.94
CA PHE A 173 -2.96 3.37 5.47
C PHE A 173 -2.22 4.57 6.03
N VAL A 174 -2.53 5.77 5.53
CA VAL A 174 -1.90 7.02 5.96
C VAL A 174 -2.96 8.01 6.42
N ILE A 175 -2.92 8.35 7.70
CA ILE A 175 -3.72 9.46 8.24
C ILE A 175 -3.03 10.76 7.87
N ALA A 176 -3.73 11.58 7.09
CA ALA A 176 -3.33 12.90 6.62
C ALA A 176 -4.37 13.93 7.09
N THR A 177 -4.20 15.22 6.76
CA THR A 177 -5.13 16.27 7.17
C THR A 177 -6.56 15.92 6.76
N GLN A 178 -7.43 15.79 7.75
CA GLN A 178 -8.85 15.48 7.64
C GLN A 178 -9.19 14.22 6.80
N SER A 179 -8.24 13.29 6.63
CA SER A 179 -8.44 12.13 5.76
C SER A 179 -7.62 10.90 6.13
N LEU A 180 -8.21 9.74 5.87
CA LEU A 180 -7.53 8.44 5.84
C LEU A 180 -7.32 8.07 4.37
N ASN A 181 -6.07 7.88 3.97
CA ASN A 181 -5.70 7.56 2.61
C ASN A 181 -5.21 6.11 2.57
N VAL A 182 -5.82 5.28 1.72
CA VAL A 182 -5.42 3.89 1.49
C VAL A 182 -4.62 3.85 0.20
N LEU A 183 -3.31 3.60 0.34
CA LEU A 183 -2.37 3.56 -0.77
C LEU A 183 -2.05 2.11 -1.14
N ASP A 184 -1.76 1.87 -2.41
CA ASP A 184 -1.01 0.67 -2.82
C ASP A 184 0.41 0.77 -2.24
N CYS A 185 0.86 -0.25 -1.50
CA CYS A 185 2.14 -0.19 -0.78
C CYS A 185 3.35 -0.17 -1.73
N GLN A 186 3.21 -0.71 -2.95
CA GLN A 186 4.30 -0.80 -3.92
C GLN A 186 4.40 0.45 -4.78
N SER A 187 3.27 0.98 -5.25
CA SER A 187 3.22 2.18 -6.10
C SER A 187 3.16 3.48 -5.28
N LEU A 188 2.73 3.42 -4.02
CA LEU A 188 2.41 4.56 -3.16
C LEU A 188 1.36 5.51 -3.75
N VAL A 189 0.50 4.99 -4.63
CA VAL A 189 -0.64 5.72 -5.19
C VAL A 189 -1.86 5.51 -4.31
N VAL A 190 -2.62 6.58 -4.06
CA VAL A 190 -3.87 6.55 -3.31
C VAL A 190 -4.95 5.81 -4.11
N LEU A 191 -5.40 4.66 -3.60
CA LEU A 191 -6.49 3.85 -4.19
C LEU A 191 -7.86 4.26 -3.65
N GLU A 192 -7.93 4.66 -2.38
CA GLU A 192 -9.13 5.15 -1.72
C GLU A 192 -8.80 6.26 -0.73
N LYS A 193 -9.75 7.18 -0.57
CA LYS A 193 -9.68 8.28 0.40
C LYS A 193 -11.00 8.35 1.16
N HIS A 194 -10.89 8.28 2.49
CA HIS A 194 -12.01 8.32 3.42
C HIS A 194 -11.88 9.56 4.30
N ALA A 195 -13.02 10.17 4.67
CA ALA A 195 -13.01 11.26 5.64
C ALA A 195 -12.56 10.74 7.02
N PHE A 196 -11.67 11.46 7.69
CA PHE A 196 -11.18 11.09 9.01
C PHE A 196 -10.91 12.37 9.82
N SER A 197 -11.54 12.54 10.97
CA SER A 197 -11.38 13.78 11.75
C SER A 197 -10.00 13.84 12.40
N THR A 198 -9.25 14.91 12.13
CA THR A 198 -7.91 15.19 12.69
C THR A 198 -7.85 16.52 13.44
N SER A 199 -8.94 17.29 13.52
CA SER A 199 -8.96 18.62 14.16
C SER A 199 -8.42 18.63 15.61
N GLU A 200 -8.74 17.61 16.40
CA GLU A 200 -8.26 17.48 17.79
C GLU A 200 -6.80 16.98 17.86
N LEU A 201 -6.33 16.29 16.82
CA LEU A 201 -4.97 15.77 16.71
C LEU A 201 -3.98 16.85 16.23
N GLU A 202 -4.43 17.75 15.36
CA GLU A 202 -3.65 18.89 14.84
C GLU A 202 -3.30 19.91 15.92
N SER A 203 -4.13 20.01 16.96
CA SER A 203 -3.91 20.86 18.14
C SER A 203 -3.19 20.14 19.29
N GLY A 204 -2.96 18.83 19.17
CA GLY A 204 -2.40 17.97 20.21
C GLY A 204 -0.96 17.49 19.96
N SER A 205 -0.51 16.51 20.77
CA SER A 205 0.82 15.90 20.67
C SER A 205 0.85 14.75 19.66
N THR A 206 1.42 14.99 18.49
CA THR A 206 1.71 13.93 17.49
C THR A 206 3.04 13.23 17.81
N ILE A 207 3.17 11.97 17.41
CA ILE A 207 4.39 11.18 17.56
C ILE A 207 5.15 11.15 16.24
N ALA A 208 6.46 11.41 16.32
CA ALA A 208 7.35 11.40 15.16
C ALA A 208 8.27 10.16 15.17
N PRO A 209 8.54 9.54 14.00
CA PRO A 209 8.02 9.92 12.68
C PRO A 209 6.54 9.59 12.49
N PHE A 210 6.05 8.60 13.23
CA PHE A 210 4.63 8.22 13.35
C PHE A 210 4.48 7.40 14.63
N PHE A 211 3.24 7.09 15.03
CA PHE A 211 2.95 6.28 16.20
C PHE A 211 3.65 4.91 16.13
N SER A 212 4.46 4.64 17.15
CA SER A 212 5.13 3.38 17.43
C SER A 212 5.24 3.25 18.94
N ARG A 213 5.12 2.04 19.47
CA ARG A 213 5.32 1.73 20.88
C ARG A 213 6.81 1.71 21.21
N VAL A 214 7.64 1.36 20.23
CA VAL A 214 9.09 1.49 20.34
C VAL A 214 9.47 2.94 20.09
N GLN A 215 10.05 3.57 21.12
CA GLN A 215 10.64 4.89 20.99
C GLN A 215 12.14 4.78 20.69
N TYR A 216 12.62 5.63 19.80
CA TYR A 216 14.03 5.75 19.53
C TYR A 216 14.75 6.40 20.70
N ALA A 217 15.61 5.67 21.39
CA ALA A 217 16.75 6.33 22.02
C ALA A 217 17.67 6.74 20.86
N SER A 218 17.92 8.05 20.69
CA SER A 218 18.83 8.54 19.64
C SER A 218 20.09 7.68 19.60
N SER A 219 20.51 7.20 18.43
CA SER A 219 21.69 6.33 18.24
C SER A 219 23.02 6.91 18.72
N GLY A 220 23.03 8.05 19.41
CA GLY A 220 24.22 8.69 19.95
C GLY A 220 25.18 9.20 18.89
N SER A 221 24.91 8.98 17.59
CA SER A 221 25.75 9.47 16.52
C SER A 221 25.49 10.97 16.29
N LEU A 222 26.57 11.73 16.14
CA LEU A 222 26.52 13.16 15.87
C LEU A 222 25.73 13.46 14.57
N ASP A 223 25.83 12.59 13.56
CA ASP A 223 25.09 12.73 12.30
C ASP A 223 23.56 12.63 12.51
N ALA A 224 23.09 11.69 13.32
CA ALA A 224 21.64 11.55 13.61
C ALA A 224 21.08 12.71 14.45
N ALA A 225 21.94 13.40 15.21
CA ALA A 225 21.57 14.61 15.94
C ALA A 225 21.50 15.86 15.04
N LEU A 226 22.29 15.90 13.97
CA LEU A 226 22.34 17.02 13.01
C LEU A 226 21.30 16.93 11.89
N LEU A 227 20.74 15.74 11.62
CA LEU A 227 19.70 15.56 10.61
C LEU A 227 18.40 16.30 10.98
N LYS A 228 17.90 17.11 10.06
CA LYS A 228 16.59 17.78 10.17
C LYS A 228 15.49 16.72 10.06
N LYS A 229 14.61 16.67 11.07
CA LYS A 229 13.55 15.66 11.22
C LYS A 229 12.21 16.23 10.74
N HIS A 230 11.93 16.15 9.44
CA HIS A 230 10.78 16.81 8.82
C HIS A 230 9.44 16.20 9.26
N SER A 231 9.40 14.89 9.52
CA SER A 231 8.22 14.18 10.02
C SER A 231 7.75 14.63 11.42
N LYS A 232 8.54 15.46 12.13
CA LYS A 232 8.06 16.17 13.33
C LYS A 232 6.88 17.10 13.04
N GLN A 233 6.77 17.61 11.82
CA GLN A 233 5.57 18.29 11.33
C GLN A 233 4.68 17.25 10.64
N TYR A 234 4.11 16.33 11.43
CA TYR A 234 3.43 15.12 10.95
C TYR A 234 2.50 15.38 9.75
N PHE A 235 1.50 16.25 9.91
CA PHE A 235 0.49 16.50 8.87
C PHE A 235 1.10 17.09 7.60
N ARG A 236 1.97 18.11 7.75
CA ARG A 236 2.68 18.70 6.60
C ARG A 236 3.50 17.65 5.83
N TYR A 237 4.17 16.76 6.54
CA TYR A 237 5.00 15.73 5.94
C TYR A 237 4.14 14.71 5.18
N TYR A 238 3.11 14.16 5.83
CA TYR A 238 2.29 13.11 5.24
C TYR A 238 1.29 13.60 4.19
N ASP A 239 0.79 14.84 4.28
CA ASP A 239 0.02 15.46 3.21
C ASP A 239 0.85 15.54 1.92
N ALA A 240 2.11 15.97 2.04
CA ALA A 240 3.01 16.07 0.90
C ALA A 240 3.41 14.69 0.36
N LEU A 241 3.65 13.70 1.23
CA LEU A 241 3.95 12.32 0.82
C LEU A 241 2.77 11.69 0.08
N VAL A 242 1.55 11.83 0.61
CA VAL A 242 0.33 11.30 -0.03
C VAL A 242 0.06 11.99 -1.36
N ALA A 243 0.28 13.30 -1.46
CA ALA A 243 0.06 14.06 -2.69
C ALA A 243 1.06 13.72 -3.80
N GLN A 244 2.31 13.42 -3.45
CA GLN A 244 3.41 13.22 -4.42
C GLN A 244 3.75 11.74 -4.65
N GLY A 245 3.34 10.83 -3.75
CA GLY A 245 3.61 9.40 -3.85
C GLY A 245 5.11 9.10 -4.03
N LYS A 246 5.46 8.32 -5.05
CA LYS A 246 6.86 8.02 -5.42
C LYS A 246 7.69 9.25 -5.79
N ALA A 247 7.05 10.30 -6.30
CA ALA A 247 7.73 11.54 -6.68
C ALA A 247 8.02 12.45 -5.47
N PHE A 248 7.64 12.04 -4.25
CA PHE A 248 7.90 12.82 -3.04
C PHE A 248 9.40 13.04 -2.85
N LEU A 249 9.81 14.28 -3.09
CA LEU A 249 11.11 14.80 -2.71
C LEU A 249 10.94 15.46 -1.35
N GLN A 250 11.89 15.24 -0.45
CA GLN A 250 11.91 15.96 0.82
C GLN A 250 12.04 17.46 0.51
N SER A 251 10.93 18.20 0.63
CA SER A 251 10.97 19.65 0.50
C SER A 251 11.88 20.23 1.59
N PRO A 252 12.79 21.18 1.24
CA PRO A 252 13.72 21.77 2.20
C PRO A 252 13.05 22.40 3.44
#